data_AF-A0A524GUI3-F1
#
_entry.id   AF-A0A524GUI3-F1
#
_cell.length_a   1.000
_cell.length_b   1.000
_cell.length_c   1.000
_cell.angle_alpha   90.00
_cell.angle_beta   90.00
_cell.angle_gamma   90.00
#
_symmetry.space_group_name_H-M   'P 1'
#
loop_
_entity.id
_entity.type
_entity.pdbx_description
1 polymer ?
#
loop_
_entity_poly.entity_id
_entity_poly.type
_entity_poly.pdbx_seq_one_letter_code
_entity_poly.pdbx_strand_id
1 'polypeptide(L)' 'MIKLRYTIPNSFTAMSLLLGVASIITTQHGELKLAAWIIVWCGLLDVMDGVTARLLKATSNFGAEFDSMADLVAFGV' A
#
# COMPACT_ATOMS: atom_id res chain seq x y z
N MET A 1 -10.03 19.57 -12.46
CA MET A 1 -8.65 19.54 -11.92
C MET A 1 -8.52 18.88 -10.53
N ILE A 2 -9.59 18.60 -9.79
CA ILE A 2 -9.57 18.02 -8.43
C ILE A 2 -9.13 16.53 -8.40
N LYS A 3 -9.39 15.75 -9.45
CA LYS A 3 -9.13 14.29 -9.48
C LYS A 3 -7.64 13.89 -9.42
N LEU A 4 -6.73 14.67 -10.00
CA LEU A 4 -5.32 14.28 -10.13
C LEU A 4 -4.56 14.26 -8.80
N ARG A 5 -5.01 15.06 -7.81
CA ARG A 5 -4.38 15.12 -6.48
C ARG A 5 -4.54 13.85 -5.68
N TYR A 6 -5.64 13.10 -5.90
CA TYR A 6 -5.93 11.84 -5.22
C TYR A 6 -5.30 10.64 -5.93
N THR A 7 -4.94 10.77 -7.20
CA THR A 7 -4.33 9.67 -7.96
C THR A 7 -2.97 9.29 -7.39
N ILE A 8 -2.16 10.27 -6.95
CA ILE A 8 -0.81 9.98 -6.45
C ILE A 8 -0.85 9.16 -5.15
N PRO A 9 -1.55 9.57 -4.06
CA PRO A 9 -1.65 8.74 -2.86
C PRO A 9 -2.26 7.38 -3.16
N ASN A 10 -3.38 7.33 -3.89
CA ASN A 10 -4.06 6.07 -4.18
C ASN A 10 -3.21 5.13 -5.05
N SER A 11 -2.28 5.64 -5.87
CA SER A 11 -1.33 4.78 -6.60
C SER A 11 -0.30 4.14 -5.66
N PHE A 12 0.13 4.83 -4.60
CA PHE A 12 0.99 4.23 -3.58
C PHE A 12 0.25 3.14 -2.81
N THR A 13 -0.99 3.39 -2.36
CA THR A 13 -1.85 2.40 -1.70
C THR A 13 -2.12 1.18 -2.59
N ALA A 14 -2.36 1.40 -3.89
CA ALA A 14 -2.54 0.28 -4.83
C ALA A 14 -1.26 -0.55 -4.96
N MET A 15 -0.09 0.09 -4.92
CA MET A 15 1.18 -0.62 -5.03
C MET A 15 1.56 -1.33 -3.73
N SER A 16 1.25 -0.76 -2.55
CA SER A 16 1.40 -1.46 -1.26
C SER A 16 0.52 -2.72 -1.25
N LEU A 17 -0.74 -2.62 -1.64
CA LEU A 17 -1.64 -3.79 -1.76
C LEU A 17 -1.06 -4.88 -2.68
N LEU A 18 -0.53 -4.52 -3.85
CA LEU A 18 0.09 -5.48 -4.77
C LEU A 18 1.32 -6.15 -4.15
N LEU A 19 2.15 -5.41 -3.42
CA LEU A 19 3.30 -5.97 -2.70
C LEU A 19 2.86 -6.89 -1.55
N GLY A 20 1.81 -6.53 -0.81
CA GLY A 20 1.23 -7.38 0.24
C GLY A 20 0.82 -8.75 -0.32
N VAL A 21 0.04 -8.76 -1.41
CA VAL A 21 -0.34 -10.02 -2.09
C VAL A 21 0.89 -10.76 -2.64
N ALA A 22 1.85 -10.06 -3.24
CA ALA A 22 3.07 -10.67 -3.76
C ALA A 22 3.91 -11.32 -2.65
N SER A 23 3.97 -10.72 -1.45
CA SER A 23 4.64 -11.28 -0.28
C SER A 23 4.00 -12.60 0.14
N ILE A 24 2.66 -12.66 0.21
CA ILE A 24 1.91 -13.88 0.54
C ILE A 24 2.21 -14.98 -0.48
N ILE A 25 2.13 -14.65 -1.78
CA ILE A 25 2.40 -15.62 -2.86
C ILE A 25 3.85 -16.11 -2.76
N THR A 26 4.82 -15.22 -2.58
CA THR A 26 6.24 -15.59 -2.51
C THR A 26 6.54 -16.46 -1.29
N THR A 27 5.86 -16.19 -0.17
CA THR A 27 5.92 -17.01 1.04
C THR A 27 5.43 -18.43 0.77
N GLN A 28 4.34 -18.59 0.02
CA GLN A 28 3.80 -19.91 -0.36
C GLN A 28 4.76 -20.71 -1.26
N HIS A 29 5.62 -20.04 -2.02
CA HIS A 29 6.66 -20.69 -2.83
C HIS A 29 7.91 -21.08 -2.00
N GLY A 30 7.95 -20.79 -0.70
CA GLY A 30 9.07 -21.10 0.19
C GLY A 30 10.21 -20.06 0.16
N GLU A 31 10.08 -19.00 -0.63
CA GLU A 31 11.08 -17.94 -0.80
C GLU A 31 10.98 -16.88 0.33
N LEU A 32 11.16 -17.32 1.57
CA LEU A 32 10.91 -16.50 2.78
C LEU A 32 11.75 -15.23 2.83
N LYS A 33 13.00 -15.27 2.34
CA LYS A 33 13.89 -14.10 2.33
C LYS A 33 13.38 -13.01 1.38
N LEU A 34 12.88 -13.41 0.21
CA LEU A 34 12.32 -12.46 -0.75
C LEU A 34 11.00 -11.89 -0.23
N ALA A 35 10.12 -12.75 0.30
CA ALA A 35 8.87 -12.32 0.91
C ALA A 35 9.10 -11.30 2.06
N ALA A 36 10.07 -11.54 2.93
CA ALA A 36 10.45 -10.63 4.00
C ALA A 36 10.88 -9.24 3.47
N TRP A 37 11.60 -9.18 2.35
CA TRP A 37 11.93 -7.91 1.73
C TRP A 37 10.73 -7.24 1.06
N ILE A 38 9.86 -8.01 0.42
CA ILE A 38 8.65 -7.49 -0.22
C ILE A 38 7.73 -6.84 0.82
N ILE A 39 7.51 -7.46 1.97
CA ILE A 39 6.64 -6.89 3.01
C ILE A 39 7.25 -5.62 3.65
N VAL A 40 8.58 -5.53 3.76
CA VAL A 40 9.25 -4.29 4.19
C VAL A 40 9.02 -3.16 3.18
N TRP A 41 9.12 -3.45 1.89
CA TRP A 41 8.80 -2.46 0.84
C TRP A 41 7.32 -2.09 0.81
N CYS A 42 6.42 -3.04 1.10
CA CYS A 42 5.00 -2.80 1.24
C CYS A 42 4.73 -1.73 2.32
N GLY A 43 5.24 -1.94 3.54
CA GLY A 43 5.07 -0.98 4.63
C GLY A 43 5.72 0.38 4.36
N LEU A 44 6.79 0.44 3.57
CA LEU A 44 7.38 1.72 3.17
C LEU A 44 6.48 2.50 2.21
N LEU A 45 5.85 1.83 1.23
CA LEU A 45 4.91 2.46 0.30
C LEU A 45 3.63 2.93 0.99
N ASP A 46 3.17 2.18 1.98
CA ASP A 46 2.04 2.51 2.84
C ASP A 46 2.26 3.85 3.57
N VAL A 47 3.38 3.98 4.28
CA VAL A 47 3.76 5.25 4.92
C VAL A 47 3.86 6.40 3.91
N MET A 48 4.33 6.12 2.69
CA MET A 48 4.43 7.13 1.64
C MET A 48 3.08 7.64 1.14
N ASP A 49 2.04 6.81 1.10
CA ASP A 49 0.71 7.24 0.67
C ASP A 49 0.11 8.27 1.64
N GLY A 50 0.25 8.03 2.94
CA GLY A 50 -0.31 8.87 4.00
C GLY A 50 0.44 10.19 4.09
N VAL A 51 1.76 10.14 3.92
CA VAL A 51 2.60 11.36 3.80
C VAL A 51 2.18 12.16 2.57
N THR A 52 2.02 11.50 1.41
CA THR A 52 1.68 12.18 0.15
C THR A 52 0.26 12.75 0.19
N ALA A 53 -0.70 12.05 0.79
CA ALA A 53 -2.07 12.53 0.99
C ALA A 53 -2.10 13.80 1.87
N ARG A 54 -1.31 13.83 2.95
CA ARG A 54 -1.20 15.00 3.84
C ARG A 54 -0.51 16.19 3.14
N LEU A 55 0.60 15.95 2.43
CA LEU A 55 1.34 16.98 1.72
C LEU A 55 0.51 17.63 0.60
N LEU A 56 -0.24 16.83 -0.16
CA LEU A 56 -1.06 17.31 -1.29
C LEU A 56 -2.44 17.84 -0.86
N LYS A 57 -2.76 17.81 0.45
CA LYS A 57 -4.11 18.06 0.98
C LYS A 57 -5.16 17.24 0.23
N ALA A 58 -4.82 15.99 -0.07
CA ALA A 58 -5.58 15.06 -0.91
C ALA A 58 -6.15 13.90 -0.09
N THR A 59 -6.57 14.17 1.16
CA THR A 59 -7.28 13.19 1.99
C THR A 59 -8.70 12.99 1.46
N SER A 60 -9.13 11.75 1.31
CA SER A 60 -10.49 11.40 0.88
C SER A 60 -11.00 10.18 1.62
N ASN A 61 -12.33 10.07 1.81
CA ASN A 61 -12.95 8.90 2.45
C ASN A 61 -12.65 7.61 1.68
N PHE A 62 -12.65 7.67 0.34
CA PHE A 62 -12.28 6.52 -0.49
C PHE A 62 -10.82 6.11 -0.25
N GLY A 63 -9.89 7.06 -0.22
CA GLY A 63 -8.48 6.77 0.05
C GLY A 63 -8.27 6.13 1.41
N ALA A 64 -8.97 6.62 2.44
CA ALA A 64 -8.90 6.05 3.79
C ALA A 64 -9.45 4.62 3.88
N GLU A 65 -10.56 4.33 3.21
CA GLU A 65 -11.09 2.95 3.12
C GLU A 65 -10.15 2.05 2.30
N PHE A 66 -9.56 2.58 1.23
CA PHE A 66 -8.65 1.83 0.39
C PHE A 66 -7.34 1.47 1.10
N ASP A 67 -6.79 2.41 1.87
CA ASP A 67 -5.65 2.25 2.77
C ASP A 67 -5.92 1.15 3.82
N SER A 68 -7.05 1.23 4.51
CA SER A 68 -7.50 0.20 5.46
C SER A 68 -7.62 -1.20 4.84
N MET A 69 -8.10 -1.31 3.60
CA MET A 69 -8.15 -2.60 2.89
C MET A 69 -6.76 -3.09 2.49
N ALA A 70 -5.84 -2.19 2.11
CA ALA A 70 -4.45 -2.54 1.81
C ALA A 70 -3.73 -3.04 3.06
N ASP A 71 -3.89 -2.35 4.18
CA ASP A 71 -3.37 -2.73 5.50
C ASP A 71 -3.86 -4.11 5.94
N LEU A 72 -5.16 -4.38 5.77
CA LEU A 72 -5.73 -5.69 6.10
C LEU A 72 -5.05 -6.81 5.32
N VAL A 73 -4.79 -6.62 4.03
CA VAL A 73 -4.15 -7.64 3.19
C VAL A 73 -2.66 -7.76 3.48
N ALA A 74 -1.98 -6.65 3.79
CA ALA A 74 -0.54 -6.65 4.05
C ALA A 74 -0.18 -7.20 5.43
N PHE A 75 -0.96 -6.87 6.47
CA PHE A 75 -0.60 -7.14 7.87
C PHE A 75 -1.64 -7.96 8.64
N GLY A 76 -2.86 -8.08 8.12
CA GLY A 76 -3.96 -8.79 8.79
C GLY A 76 -4.12 -10.26 8.37
N VAL A 77 -3.47 -10.70 7.29
CA VAL A 77 -3.56 -12.04 6.68
C VAL A 77 -2.19 -12.72 6.69
#